data_AF-A0A3N5UJH9-F1
#
_entry.id   AF-A0A3N5UJH9-F1
#
_cell.length_a   1.000
_cell.length_b   1.000
_cell.length_c   1.000
_cell.angle_alpha   90.00
_cell.angle_beta   90.00
_cell.angle_gamma   90.00
#
_symmetry.space_group_name_H-M   'P 1'
#
loop_
_entity.id
_entity.type
_entity.pdbx_description
1 polymer ?
#
loop_
_entity_poly.entity_id
_entity_poly.type
_entity_poly.pdbx_seq_one_letter_code
_entity_poly.pdbx_strand_id
1 'polypeptide(L)'
;ILTVQALLFADGGLLALGCNIFNLGFLPCFIAYPFIYRPIVGDKPSQNRILLGAIIAAITGLQMGAFGVVLETLFSGLSELPFKTFVLLMQPIHLAIGIVEGVVTAAVVSFVWKSRPEILEKTANTAPVNGFSGKFVLTALLAAAVITGGVLSWFASSNPDGLEWAVFHTTGKEELETPNRNIYSLLGKIQEKTAFLPDYGFRVSEDVKTDSSEPESIVNPGTSVSGLVGGVVILALAAFIGFALKKKNGSR
;
A
#
# COMPACT_ATOMS: atom_id res chain seq x y z
N ILE A 1 -0.01 -7.05 4.36
CA ILE A 1 -0.67 -5.75 4.16
C ILE A 1 -1.96 -5.96 3.39
N LEU A 2 -1.92 -6.34 2.11
CA LEU A 2 -3.11 -6.54 1.27
C LEU A 2 -4.17 -7.50 1.86
N THR A 3 -3.74 -8.60 2.49
CA THR A 3 -4.68 -9.52 3.17
C THR A 3 -5.38 -8.86 4.36
N VAL A 4 -4.68 -7.99 5.10
CA VAL A 4 -5.27 -7.22 6.20
C VAL A 4 -6.24 -6.19 5.63
N GLN A 5 -5.89 -5.51 4.54
CA GLN A 5 -6.79 -4.57 3.87
C GLN A 5 -8.09 -5.23 3.44
N ALA A 6 -7.99 -6.34 2.69
CA ALA A 6 -9.16 -7.05 2.22
C ALA A 6 -10.04 -7.58 3.37
N LEU A 7 -9.44 -8.12 4.44
CA LEU A 7 -10.20 -8.75 5.53
C LEU A 7 -10.73 -7.77 6.57
N LEU A 8 -9.96 -6.75 6.97
CA LEU A 8 -10.30 -5.83 8.06
C LEU A 8 -10.97 -4.55 7.57
N PHE A 9 -10.58 -4.06 6.39
CA PHE A 9 -11.03 -2.78 5.88
C PHE A 9 -11.99 -2.89 4.69
N ALA A 10 -12.31 -4.11 4.23
CA ALA A 10 -13.03 -4.35 2.97
C ALA A 10 -12.37 -3.71 1.73
N ASP A 11 -11.14 -3.21 1.85
CA ASP A 11 -10.40 -2.55 0.79
C ASP A 11 -9.62 -3.58 -0.04
N GLY A 12 -10.09 -3.77 -1.27
CA GLY A 12 -9.65 -4.80 -2.20
C GLY A 12 -10.41 -6.13 -2.01
N GLY A 13 -11.00 -6.64 -3.08
CA GLY A 13 -11.80 -7.87 -3.04
C GLY A 13 -10.97 -9.13 -2.73
N LEU A 14 -11.53 -10.06 -1.95
CA LEU A 14 -10.87 -11.35 -1.65
C LEU A 14 -10.54 -12.18 -2.90
N LEU A 15 -11.37 -12.08 -3.94
CA LEU A 15 -11.10 -12.72 -5.24
C LEU A 15 -9.94 -12.05 -5.99
N ALA A 16 -9.81 -10.73 -5.88
CA ALA A 16 -8.74 -9.96 -6.51
C ALA A 16 -7.43 -9.99 -5.71
N LEU A 17 -7.43 -10.56 -4.49
CA LEU A 17 -6.27 -10.55 -3.60
C LEU A 17 -5.00 -11.11 -4.27
N GLY A 18 -5.12 -12.15 -5.10
CA GLY A 18 -3.97 -12.70 -5.84
C GLY A 18 -3.38 -11.70 -6.83
N CYS A 19 -4.23 -11.02 -7.61
CA CYS A 19 -3.84 -9.96 -8.55
C CYS A 19 -3.22 -8.78 -7.79
N ASN A 20 -3.82 -8.36 -6.69
CA ASN A 20 -3.29 -7.29 -5.84
C ASN A 20 -1.91 -7.65 -5.28
N ILE A 21 -1.71 -8.88 -4.79
CA ILE A 21 -0.41 -9.35 -4.30
C ILE A 21 0.63 -9.35 -5.43
N PHE A 22 0.24 -9.74 -6.63
CA PHE A 22 1.14 -9.74 -7.78
C PHE A 22 1.55 -8.30 -8.16
N ASN A 23 0.58 -7.41 -8.38
CA ASN A 23 0.84 -6.05 -8.85
C ASN A 23 1.53 -5.17 -7.81
N LEU A 24 1.11 -5.23 -6.54
CA LEU A 24 1.59 -4.33 -5.49
C LEU A 24 2.67 -4.95 -4.60
N GLY A 25 2.75 -6.28 -4.53
CA GLY A 25 3.77 -6.98 -3.75
C GLY A 25 4.90 -7.53 -4.62
N PHE A 26 4.55 -8.35 -5.61
CA PHE A 26 5.55 -9.06 -6.41
C PHE A 26 6.33 -8.13 -7.33
N LEU A 27 5.67 -7.31 -8.15
CA LEU A 27 6.37 -6.45 -9.12
C LEU A 27 7.33 -5.45 -8.45
N PRO A 28 6.96 -4.73 -7.37
CA PRO A 28 7.90 -3.83 -6.72
C PRO A 28 9.08 -4.57 -6.05
N CYS A 29 8.80 -5.67 -5.33
CA CYS A 29 9.84 -6.37 -4.56
C CYS A 29 10.77 -7.24 -5.42
N PHE A 30 10.25 -7.90 -6.44
CA PHE A 30 11.00 -8.86 -7.26
C PHE A 30 11.40 -8.31 -8.63
N ILE A 31 10.83 -7.20 -9.08
CA ILE A 31 11.22 -6.56 -10.34
C ILE A 31 11.86 -5.19 -10.08
N ALA A 32 11.10 -4.22 -9.58
CA ALA A 32 11.58 -2.85 -9.45
C ALA A 32 12.79 -2.75 -8.50
N TYR A 33 12.76 -3.42 -7.35
CA TYR A 33 13.88 -3.37 -6.42
C TYR A 33 15.19 -3.98 -6.99
N PRO A 34 15.24 -5.25 -7.41
CA PRO A 34 16.50 -5.87 -7.84
C PRO A 34 17.01 -5.38 -9.19
N PHE A 35 16.13 -4.98 -10.13
CA PHE A 35 16.54 -4.60 -11.48
C PHE A 35 16.58 -3.09 -11.72
N ILE A 36 15.96 -2.26 -10.87
CA ILE A 36 15.94 -0.80 -11.02
C ILE A 36 16.64 -0.12 -9.85
N TYR A 37 16.12 -0.27 -8.63
CA TYR A 37 16.68 0.41 -7.45
C TYR A 37 18.14 -0.02 -7.18
N ARG A 38 18.37 -1.34 -7.10
CA ARG A 38 19.67 -1.89 -6.71
C ARG A 38 20.79 -1.52 -7.70
N PRO A 39 20.61 -1.58 -9.03
CA PRO A 39 21.64 -1.13 -9.98
C PRO A 39 21.94 0.38 -9.90
N ILE A 40 20.93 1.22 -9.63
CA ILE A 40 21.12 2.67 -9.53
C ILE A 40 21.90 3.04 -8.26
N VAL A 41 21.55 2.43 -7.12
CA VAL A 41 22.22 2.70 -5.84
C VAL A 41 23.61 2.07 -5.78
N GLY A 42 23.73 0.82 -6.25
CA GLY A 42 24.97 0.06 -6.26
C GLY A 42 25.56 -0.17 -4.87
N ASP A 43 26.85 -0.50 -4.81
CA ASP A 43 27.55 -0.81 -3.55
C ASP A 43 28.03 0.43 -2.77
N LYS A 44 27.93 1.61 -3.38
CA LYS A 44 28.31 2.90 -2.79
C LYS A 44 27.08 3.81 -2.76
N PRO A 45 26.20 3.67 -1.76
CA PRO A 45 25.03 4.51 -1.63
C PRO A 45 25.45 5.98 -1.42
N SER A 46 24.69 6.88 -2.03
CA SER A 46 24.76 8.31 -1.79
C SER A 46 23.35 8.88 -1.80
N GLN A 47 23.13 10.04 -1.18
CA GLN A 47 21.80 10.64 -1.11
C GLN A 47 21.16 10.83 -2.50
N ASN A 48 21.94 11.27 -3.50
CA ASN A 48 21.44 11.45 -4.86
C ASN A 48 21.10 10.12 -5.54
N ARG A 49 21.89 9.07 -5.30
CA ARG A 49 21.62 7.73 -5.84
C ARG A 49 20.39 7.09 -5.19
N ILE A 50 20.22 7.26 -3.88
CA ILE A 50 19.03 6.80 -3.16
C ILE A 50 17.80 7.53 -3.70
N LEU A 51 17.86 8.86 -3.84
CA LEU A 51 16.76 9.65 -4.39
C LEU A 51 16.37 9.20 -5.79
N LEU A 52 17.34 9.15 -6.71
CA LEU A 52 17.10 8.76 -8.09
C LEU A 52 16.62 7.30 -8.19
N GLY A 53 17.26 6.39 -7.44
CA GLY A 53 16.92 4.98 -7.42
C GLY A 53 15.52 4.72 -6.89
N ALA A 54 15.14 5.38 -5.79
CA ALA A 54 13.81 5.25 -5.20
C ALA A 54 12.72 5.82 -6.12
N ILE A 55 12.94 7.00 -6.71
CA ILE A 55 11.97 7.61 -7.64
C ILE A 55 11.77 6.74 -8.87
N ILE A 56 12.85 6.34 -9.55
CA ILE A 56 12.72 5.53 -10.76
C ILE A 56 12.11 4.16 -10.44
N ALA A 57 12.52 3.50 -9.36
CA ALA A 57 11.96 2.21 -8.99
C ALA A 57 10.48 2.30 -8.58
N ALA A 58 10.08 3.34 -7.84
CA ALA A 58 8.67 3.54 -7.48
C ALA A 58 7.81 3.81 -8.72
N ILE A 59 8.25 4.69 -9.62
CA ILE A 59 7.56 4.95 -10.90
C ILE A 59 7.43 3.67 -11.71
N THR A 60 8.53 2.96 -11.95
CA THR A 60 8.50 1.73 -12.77
C THR A 60 7.62 0.66 -12.12
N GLY A 61 7.75 0.46 -10.80
CA GLY A 61 6.93 -0.51 -10.06
C GLY A 61 5.44 -0.20 -10.12
N LEU A 62 5.04 1.06 -9.87
CA LEU A 62 3.64 1.47 -9.95
C LEU A 62 3.09 1.40 -11.37
N GLN A 63 3.86 1.81 -12.39
CA GLN A 63 3.42 1.69 -13.78
C GLN A 63 3.20 0.25 -14.20
N MET A 64 4.12 -0.64 -13.83
CA MET A 64 3.97 -2.08 -14.06
C MET A 64 2.75 -2.64 -13.34
N GLY A 65 2.53 -2.27 -12.07
CA GLY A 65 1.36 -2.72 -11.30
C GLY A 65 0.04 -2.22 -11.89
N ALA A 66 -0.06 -0.92 -12.19
CA ALA A 66 -1.24 -0.32 -12.80
C ALA A 66 -1.53 -0.89 -14.19
N PHE A 67 -0.49 -1.16 -14.98
CA PHE A 67 -0.65 -1.83 -16.28
C PHE A 67 -1.06 -3.30 -16.11
N GLY A 68 -0.54 -3.98 -15.08
CA GLY A 68 -0.97 -5.30 -14.66
C GLY A 68 -2.46 -5.35 -14.40
N VAL A 69 -3.00 -4.41 -13.63
CA VAL A 69 -4.45 -4.29 -13.38
C VAL A 69 -5.23 -4.16 -14.69
N VAL A 70 -4.77 -3.35 -15.64
CA VAL A 70 -5.42 -3.21 -16.95
C VAL A 70 -5.43 -4.54 -17.72
N LEU A 71 -4.31 -5.26 -17.75
CA LEU A 71 -4.20 -6.55 -18.42
C LEU A 71 -5.05 -7.63 -17.75
N GLU A 72 -5.01 -7.73 -16.42
CA GLU A 72 -5.81 -8.67 -15.65
C GLU A 72 -7.31 -8.41 -15.85
N THR A 73 -7.71 -7.15 -15.86
CA THR A 73 -9.09 -6.74 -16.13
C THR A 73 -9.51 -7.13 -17.54
N LEU A 74 -8.67 -6.86 -18.55
CA LEU A 74 -8.91 -7.25 -19.94
C LEU A 74 -9.04 -8.78 -20.09
N PHE A 75 -8.11 -9.54 -19.50
CA PHE A 75 -8.10 -11.01 -19.61
C PHE A 75 -9.17 -11.68 -18.74
N SER A 76 -9.68 -11.01 -17.71
CA SER A 76 -10.79 -11.53 -16.91
C SER A 76 -12.09 -11.67 -17.71
N GLY A 77 -12.25 -10.86 -18.76
CA GLY A 77 -13.49 -10.78 -19.54
C GLY A 77 -14.71 -10.32 -18.73
N LEU A 78 -14.51 -9.79 -17.51
CA LEU A 78 -15.60 -9.39 -16.61
C LEU A 78 -16.14 -8.00 -16.92
N SER A 79 -15.31 -7.13 -17.48
CA SER A 79 -15.68 -5.75 -17.78
C SER A 79 -15.25 -5.40 -19.20
N GLU A 80 -16.18 -4.87 -19.99
CA GLU A 80 -15.92 -4.37 -21.34
C GLU A 80 -15.25 -2.98 -21.30
N LEU A 81 -14.19 -2.83 -20.51
CA LEU A 81 -13.41 -1.59 -20.49
C LEU A 81 -12.62 -1.48 -21.79
N PRO A 82 -12.81 -0.40 -22.59
CA PRO A 82 -12.00 -0.18 -23.77
C PRO A 82 -10.52 -0.08 -23.38
N PHE A 83 -9.73 -1.08 -23.78
CA PHE A 83 -8.33 -1.23 -23.36
C PHE A 83 -7.52 0.07 -23.49
N LYS A 84 -7.60 0.73 -24.66
CA LYS A 84 -6.87 1.97 -24.92
C LYS A 84 -7.28 3.09 -23.96
N THR A 85 -8.57 3.26 -23.70
CA THR A 85 -9.09 4.28 -22.79
C THR A 85 -8.63 4.00 -21.37
N PHE A 86 -8.75 2.75 -20.92
CA PHE A 86 -8.37 2.38 -19.56
C PHE A 86 -6.87 2.52 -19.31
N VAL A 87 -6.01 2.15 -20.27
CA VAL A 87 -4.55 2.43 -20.21
C VAL A 87 -4.27 3.93 -20.10
N LEU A 88 -4.93 4.74 -20.94
CA LEU A 88 -4.72 6.20 -20.97
C LEU A 88 -5.18 6.91 -19.70
N LEU A 89 -6.14 6.35 -18.97
CA LEU A 89 -6.59 6.90 -17.69
C LEU A 89 -5.74 6.38 -16.52
N MET A 90 -5.41 5.09 -16.52
CA MET A 90 -4.64 4.46 -15.43
C MET A 90 -3.20 4.94 -15.35
N GLN A 91 -2.46 4.92 -16.46
CA GLN A 91 -1.00 5.13 -16.43
C GLN A 91 -0.60 6.56 -15.99
N PRO A 92 -1.23 7.66 -16.46
CA PRO A 92 -0.81 9.00 -16.09
C PRO A 92 -1.03 9.32 -14.61
N ILE A 93 -2.14 8.87 -14.01
CA ILE A 93 -2.38 9.09 -12.58
C ILE A 93 -1.37 8.31 -11.75
N HIS A 94 -1.13 7.05 -12.10
CA HIS A 94 -0.14 6.23 -11.40
C HIS A 94 1.30 6.72 -11.62
N LEU A 95 1.56 7.52 -12.67
CA LEU A 95 2.83 8.24 -12.83
C LEU A 95 3.01 9.28 -11.74
N ALA A 96 1.98 10.11 -11.53
CA ALA A 96 1.99 11.14 -10.50
C ALA A 96 2.12 10.52 -9.10
N ILE A 97 1.34 9.47 -8.82
CA ILE A 97 1.44 8.71 -7.56
C ILE A 97 2.85 8.12 -7.41
N GLY A 98 3.42 7.53 -8.46
CA GLY A 98 4.76 6.94 -8.43
C GLY A 98 5.87 7.95 -8.14
N ILE A 99 5.73 9.19 -8.61
CA ILE A 99 6.67 10.28 -8.27
C ILE A 99 6.60 10.60 -6.78
N VAL A 100 5.39 10.80 -6.25
CA VAL A 100 5.19 11.12 -4.82
C VAL A 100 5.68 9.98 -3.93
N GLU A 101 5.28 8.74 -4.24
CA GLU A 101 5.71 7.54 -3.53
C GLU A 101 7.24 7.38 -3.56
N GLY A 102 7.86 7.66 -4.71
CA GLY A 102 9.30 7.66 -4.88
C GLY A 102 10.02 8.67 -3.99
N VAL A 103 9.47 9.88 -3.84
CA VAL A 103 10.01 10.92 -2.97
C VAL A 103 9.87 10.53 -1.50
N VAL A 104 8.71 10.02 -1.08
CA VAL A 104 8.47 9.54 0.29
C VAL A 104 9.41 8.39 0.61
N THR A 105 9.54 7.42 -0.31
CA THR A 105 10.47 6.29 -0.20
C THR A 105 11.91 6.77 -0.08
N ALA A 106 12.33 7.71 -0.93
CA ALA A 106 13.67 8.29 -0.86
C ALA A 106 13.95 8.95 0.49
N ALA A 107 12.98 9.66 1.06
CA ALA A 107 13.10 10.32 2.35
C ALA A 107 13.28 9.31 3.49
N VAL A 108 12.44 8.27 3.53
CA VAL A 108 12.52 7.20 4.55
C VAL A 108 13.85 6.44 4.42
N VAL A 109 14.21 6.02 3.22
CA VAL A 109 15.46 5.26 2.98
C VAL A 109 16.69 6.13 3.29
N SER A 110 16.68 7.41 2.91
CA SER A 110 17.78 8.34 3.24
C SER A 110 17.90 8.58 4.74
N PHE A 111 16.79 8.69 5.47
CA PHE A 111 16.79 8.82 6.92
C PHE A 111 17.40 7.58 7.59
N VAL A 112 16.97 6.39 7.15
CA VAL A 112 17.51 5.12 7.67
C VAL A 112 19.00 5.00 7.34
N TRP A 113 19.40 5.28 6.10
CA TRP A 113 20.81 5.23 5.68
C TRP A 113 21.69 6.17 6.50
N LYS A 114 21.28 7.42 6.69
CA LYS A 114 22.05 8.40 7.48
C LYS A 114 22.14 8.02 8.95
N SER A 115 21.10 7.37 9.49
CA SER A 115 21.06 6.99 10.90
C SER A 115 21.79 5.68 11.18
N ARG A 116 21.74 4.73 10.23
CA ARG A 116 22.23 3.34 10.33
C ARG A 116 22.75 2.86 8.95
N PRO A 117 23.90 3.36 8.49
CA PRO A 117 24.42 3.06 7.15
C PRO A 117 24.66 1.56 6.92
N GLU A 118 24.94 0.79 7.99
CA GLU A 118 25.16 -0.65 7.93
C GLU A 118 23.95 -1.48 7.45
N ILE A 119 22.74 -0.90 7.44
CA ILE A 119 21.54 -1.57 6.93
C ILE A 119 21.57 -1.67 5.40
N LEU A 120 22.19 -0.70 4.73
CA LEU A 120 22.24 -0.59 3.27
C LEU A 120 23.64 -0.94 2.72
N GLU A 121 24.68 -0.64 3.47
CA GLU A 121 26.06 -0.94 3.08
C GLU A 121 26.40 -2.38 3.44
N LYS A 122 26.56 -3.24 2.42
CA LYS A 122 27.01 -4.63 2.57
C LYS A 122 28.51 -4.73 2.91
N THR A 123 28.96 -4.03 3.95
CA THR A 123 30.36 -4.11 4.38
C THR A 123 30.42 -4.81 5.73
N ALA A 124 31.00 -6.00 5.75
CA ALA A 124 31.16 -6.86 6.94
C ALA A 124 31.99 -6.23 8.08
N ASN A 125 32.49 -5.00 7.91
CA ASN A 125 33.45 -4.33 8.80
C ASN A 125 33.08 -2.88 9.16
N THR A 126 31.86 -2.41 8.91
CA THR A 126 31.45 -1.12 9.45
C THR A 126 31.07 -1.29 10.92
N ALA A 127 32.05 -1.11 11.81
CA ALA A 127 31.77 -0.80 13.21
C ALA A 127 30.76 0.36 13.25
N PRO A 128 29.80 0.39 14.19
CA PRO A 128 28.78 1.43 14.24
C PRO A 128 29.45 2.80 14.32
N VAL A 129 29.44 3.53 13.20
CA VAL A 129 30.06 4.85 13.12
C VAL A 129 29.08 5.82 13.76
N ASN A 130 29.25 6.14 15.05
CA ASN A 130 28.66 7.28 15.76
C ASN A 130 27.20 7.65 15.36
N GLY A 131 26.37 6.63 15.11
CA GLY A 131 25.01 6.79 14.61
C GLY A 131 23.99 6.75 15.73
N PHE A 132 22.77 7.21 15.44
CA PHE A 132 21.66 7.05 16.38
C PHE A 132 21.43 5.57 16.70
N SER A 133 21.08 5.27 17.96
CA SER A 133 20.77 3.89 18.35
C SER A 133 19.65 3.31 17.47
N GLY A 134 19.67 2.01 17.18
CA GLY A 134 18.57 1.36 16.44
C GLY A 134 17.19 1.56 17.07
N LYS A 135 17.17 1.74 18.40
CA LYS A 135 15.96 2.11 19.15
C LYS A 135 15.45 3.47 18.71
N PHE A 136 16.31 4.47 18.53
CA PHE A 136 15.93 5.80 18.05
C PHE A 136 15.29 5.76 16.66
N VAL A 137 15.92 5.05 15.70
CA VAL A 137 15.37 4.93 14.34
C VAL A 137 14.00 4.26 14.38
N LEU A 138 13.86 3.17 15.15
CA LEU A 138 12.58 2.48 15.32
C LEU A 138 11.53 3.39 15.95
N THR A 139 11.88 4.14 17.01
CA THR A 139 10.95 5.07 17.66
C THR A 139 10.54 6.22 16.75
N ALA A 140 11.46 6.72 15.91
CA ALA A 140 11.17 7.78 14.95
C ALA A 140 10.21 7.29 13.85
N LEU A 141 10.45 6.09 13.30
CA LEU A 141 9.54 5.49 12.32
C LEU A 141 8.18 5.15 12.93
N LEU A 142 8.14 4.67 14.17
CA LEU A 142 6.89 4.39 14.88
C LEU A 142 6.12 5.68 15.17
N ALA A 143 6.80 6.73 15.61
CA ALA A 143 6.18 8.04 15.80
C ALA A 143 5.63 8.60 14.48
N ALA A 144 6.40 8.50 13.39
CA ALA A 144 5.91 8.89 12.06
C ALA A 144 4.68 8.09 11.64
N ALA A 145 4.67 6.77 11.84
CA ALA A 145 3.51 5.92 11.52
C ALA A 145 2.28 6.29 12.36
N VAL A 146 2.44 6.56 13.66
CA VAL A 146 1.36 7.00 14.55
C VAL A 146 0.82 8.37 14.14
N ILE A 147 1.69 9.32 13.81
CA ILE A 147 1.29 10.65 13.34
C ILE A 147 0.56 10.55 12.00
N THR A 148 1.09 9.78 11.05
CA THR A 148 0.46 9.61 9.73
C THR A 148 -0.89 8.91 9.84
N GLY A 149 -0.95 7.76 10.53
CA GLY A 149 -2.19 6.99 10.66
C GLY A 149 -3.21 7.61 11.61
N GLY A 150 -2.78 8.40 12.60
CA GLY A 150 -3.65 8.99 13.61
C GLY A 150 -4.11 10.41 13.31
N VAL A 151 -3.26 11.24 12.70
CA VAL A 151 -3.53 12.68 12.48
C VAL A 151 -3.61 13.00 10.99
N LEU A 152 -2.60 12.59 10.19
CA LEU A 152 -2.60 12.94 8.77
C LEU A 152 -3.71 12.22 7.98
N SER A 153 -4.17 11.08 8.45
CA SER A 153 -5.28 10.33 7.87
C SER A 153 -6.63 11.08 7.89
N TRP A 154 -6.78 12.13 8.70
CA TRP A 154 -7.94 13.02 8.64
C TRP A 154 -8.01 13.81 7.35
N PHE A 155 -6.86 14.10 6.75
CA PHE A 155 -6.76 14.83 5.49
C PHE A 155 -6.71 13.89 4.29
N ALA A 156 -7.05 12.62 4.47
CA ALA A 156 -7.24 11.70 3.36
C ALA A 156 -8.39 12.20 2.48
N SER A 157 -8.16 12.22 1.17
CA SER A 157 -9.14 12.68 0.19
C SER A 157 -10.32 11.71 0.13
N SER A 158 -11.55 12.23 0.13
CA SER A 158 -12.78 11.46 -0.12
C SER A 158 -13.03 11.19 -1.61
N ASN A 159 -12.23 11.76 -2.51
CA ASN A 159 -12.32 11.50 -3.96
C ASN A 159 -11.89 10.05 -4.28
N PRO A 160 -12.42 9.47 -5.38
CA PRO A 160 -12.06 8.11 -5.81
C PRO A 160 -10.55 7.97 -6.01
N ASP A 161 -10.07 6.77 -5.76
CA ASP A 161 -8.66 6.45 -5.95
C ASP A 161 -8.27 6.40 -7.46
N GLY A 162 -7.00 6.17 -7.76
CA GLY A 162 -6.53 6.16 -9.15
C GLY A 162 -7.17 5.07 -10.04
N LEU A 163 -7.59 3.95 -9.44
CA LEU A 163 -8.27 2.86 -10.14
C LEU A 163 -9.76 3.18 -10.33
N GLU A 164 -10.46 3.53 -9.25
CA GLU A 164 -11.87 3.91 -9.26
C GLU A 164 -12.12 5.09 -10.20
N TRP A 165 -11.26 6.11 -10.15
CA TRP A 165 -11.34 7.25 -11.04
C TRP A 165 -11.24 6.83 -12.52
N ALA A 166 -10.33 5.90 -12.83
CA ALA A 166 -10.15 5.42 -14.19
C ALA A 166 -11.32 4.54 -14.65
N VAL A 167 -11.88 3.72 -13.76
CA VAL A 167 -13.10 2.93 -14.04
C VAL A 167 -14.30 3.85 -14.28
N PHE A 168 -14.49 4.85 -13.43
CA PHE A 168 -15.57 5.84 -13.56
C PHE A 168 -15.47 6.60 -14.88
N HIS A 169 -14.29 7.10 -15.25
CA HIS A 169 -14.10 7.81 -16.52
C HIS A 169 -14.12 6.90 -17.75
N THR A 170 -14.05 5.58 -17.56
CA THR A 170 -14.18 4.60 -18.65
C THR A 170 -15.62 4.14 -18.84
N THR A 171 -16.40 4.00 -17.77
CA THR A 171 -17.72 3.35 -17.80
C THR A 171 -18.90 4.25 -17.42
N GLY A 172 -18.64 5.37 -16.74
CA GLY A 172 -19.65 6.18 -16.09
C GLY A 172 -20.23 5.57 -14.81
N LYS A 173 -19.68 4.45 -14.32
CA LYS A 173 -20.06 3.79 -13.06
C LYS A 173 -18.87 3.79 -12.10
N GLU A 174 -19.13 4.02 -10.81
CA GLU A 174 -18.09 3.99 -9.77
C GLU A 174 -17.58 2.56 -9.52
N GLU A 175 -18.45 1.56 -9.65
CA GLU A 175 -18.10 0.15 -9.50
C GLU A 175 -18.55 -0.71 -10.69
N LEU A 176 -17.77 -1.76 -10.94
CA LEU A 176 -18.11 -2.78 -11.93
C LEU A 176 -19.14 -3.75 -11.36
N GLU A 177 -20.14 -4.10 -12.18
CA GLU A 177 -21.15 -5.08 -11.76
C GLU A 177 -20.49 -6.43 -11.49
N THR A 178 -20.59 -6.90 -10.25
CA THR A 178 -20.12 -8.24 -9.90
C THR A 178 -20.99 -9.28 -10.58
N PRO A 179 -20.42 -10.21 -11.37
CA PRO A 179 -21.18 -11.30 -11.95
C PRO A 179 -21.93 -12.07 -10.87
N ASN A 180 -23.20 -12.41 -11.14
CA ASN A 180 -24.05 -13.13 -10.20
C ASN A 180 -23.68 -14.63 -10.16
N ARG A 181 -22.47 -14.93 -9.69
CA ARG A 181 -21.91 -16.27 -9.53
C ARG A 181 -21.72 -16.55 -8.04
N ASN A 182 -22.01 -17.78 -7.63
CA ASN A 182 -22.00 -18.21 -6.22
C ASN A 182 -20.71 -17.90 -5.46
N ILE A 183 -19.56 -17.85 -6.13
CA ILE A 183 -18.28 -17.59 -5.46
C ILE A 183 -18.05 -16.12 -5.10
N TYR A 184 -18.57 -15.19 -5.92
CA TYR A 184 -18.46 -13.74 -5.68
C TYR A 184 -19.32 -13.36 -4.47
N SER A 185 -20.56 -13.86 -4.41
CA SER A 185 -21.45 -13.61 -3.29
C SER A 185 -21.00 -14.31 -2.00
N LEU A 186 -20.41 -15.50 -2.08
CA LEU A 186 -19.85 -16.18 -0.90
C LEU A 186 -18.69 -15.40 -0.31
N LEU A 187 -17.72 -15.01 -1.13
CA LEU A 187 -16.54 -14.28 -0.67
C LEU A 187 -16.89 -12.85 -0.25
N GLY A 188 -17.86 -12.20 -0.92
CA GLY A 188 -18.42 -10.93 -0.48
C GLY A 188 -19.02 -11.03 0.92
N LYS A 189 -19.84 -12.05 1.20
CA LYS A 189 -20.40 -12.29 2.56
C LYS A 189 -19.32 -12.58 3.60
N ILE A 190 -18.25 -13.27 3.23
CA ILE A 190 -17.12 -13.51 4.14
C ILE A 190 -16.43 -12.18 4.44
N GLN A 191 -16.10 -11.41 3.41
CA GLN A 191 -15.43 -10.13 3.51
C GLN A 191 -16.25 -9.14 4.35
N GLU A 192 -17.54 -9.02 4.07
CA GLU A 192 -18.48 -8.17 4.81
C GLU A 192 -18.50 -8.54 6.29
N LYS A 193 -18.51 -9.84 6.64
CA LYS A 193 -18.47 -10.30 8.03
C LYS A 193 -17.14 -10.01 8.71
N THR A 194 -16.01 -10.20 8.00
CA THR A 194 -14.67 -10.01 8.57
C THR A 194 -14.27 -8.54 8.67
N ALA A 195 -14.80 -7.67 7.81
CA ALA A 195 -14.46 -6.26 7.72
C ALA A 195 -14.87 -5.51 8.99
N PHE A 196 -13.91 -5.34 9.90
CA PHE A 196 -14.14 -4.65 11.17
C PHE A 196 -14.36 -3.15 10.99
N LEU A 197 -13.65 -2.54 10.04
CA LEU A 197 -13.68 -1.10 9.73
C LEU A 197 -13.80 -0.91 8.21
N PRO A 198 -14.95 -1.26 7.58
CA PRO A 198 -15.12 -1.17 6.13
C PRO A 198 -14.87 0.26 5.64
N ASP A 199 -14.16 0.39 4.52
CA ASP A 199 -13.73 1.65 3.91
C ASP A 199 -13.05 2.60 4.90
N TYR A 200 -12.29 2.01 5.83
CA TYR A 200 -11.58 2.71 6.90
C TYR A 200 -12.49 3.49 7.87
N GLY A 201 -13.80 3.23 7.83
CA GLY A 201 -14.82 3.83 8.69
C GLY A 201 -15.42 2.85 9.70
N PHE A 202 -16.25 3.38 10.61
CA PHE A 202 -17.06 2.54 11.49
C PHE A 202 -18.28 2.00 10.72
N ARG A 203 -18.68 0.76 11.01
CA ARG A 203 -19.91 0.19 10.47
C ARG A 203 -21.11 1.06 10.85
N VAL A 204 -21.81 1.57 9.85
CA VAL A 204 -23.09 2.25 10.03
C VAL A 204 -24.17 1.18 10.17
N SER A 205 -24.92 1.20 11.27
CA SER A 205 -26.07 0.31 11.46
C SER A 205 -27.26 0.88 10.70
N GLU A 206 -28.05 0.03 10.02
CA GLU A 206 -29.21 0.44 9.20
C GLU A 206 -30.25 1.30 9.98
N ASP A 207 -30.26 1.23 11.31
CA ASP A 207 -31.15 2.00 12.19
C ASP A 207 -30.78 3.49 12.34
N VAL A 208 -29.64 3.93 11.80
CA VAL A 208 -29.17 5.32 11.91
C VAL A 208 -29.19 5.98 10.54
N LYS A 209 -30.40 6.16 9.99
CA LYS A 209 -30.64 7.20 8.98
C LYS A 209 -30.61 8.56 9.68
N THR A 210 -29.41 9.07 9.93
CA THR A 210 -29.26 10.48 10.31
C THR A 210 -29.32 11.29 9.03
N ASP A 211 -30.28 12.23 8.96
CA ASP A 211 -30.37 13.24 7.92
C ASP A 211 -29.00 13.91 7.72
N SER A 212 -28.33 13.58 6.61
CA SER A 212 -27.00 14.07 6.26
C SER A 212 -27.10 15.53 5.78
N SER A 213 -27.21 16.44 6.74
CA SER A 213 -27.09 17.89 6.57
C SER A 213 -26.18 18.49 7.65
N GLU A 214 -25.19 17.71 8.11
CA GLU A 214 -24.11 18.23 8.93
C GLU A 214 -22.88 18.50 8.06
N PRO A 215 -22.14 19.59 8.29
CA PRO A 215 -20.95 19.93 7.52
C PRO A 215 -19.93 18.80 7.62
N GLU A 216 -19.31 18.43 6.49
CA GLU A 216 -18.20 17.48 6.45
C GLU A 216 -17.11 17.93 7.44
N SER A 217 -17.10 17.29 8.61
CA SER A 217 -16.05 17.47 9.60
C SER A 217 -14.73 17.04 8.98
N ILE A 218 -13.75 17.94 8.97
CA ILE A 218 -12.36 17.65 8.55
C ILE A 218 -11.76 16.50 9.39
N VAL A 219 -12.30 16.25 10.58
CA VAL A 219 -11.86 15.19 11.48
C VAL A 219 -12.76 13.96 11.29
N ASN A 220 -12.18 12.88 10.76
CA ASN A 220 -12.83 11.58 10.69
C ASN A 220 -12.17 10.61 11.71
N PRO A 221 -12.82 10.33 12.85
CA PRO A 221 -12.25 9.43 13.86
C PRO A 221 -12.10 7.99 13.37
N GLY A 222 -12.88 7.58 12.36
CA GLY A 222 -12.77 6.26 11.73
C GLY A 222 -11.40 6.07 11.08
N THR A 223 -10.93 7.05 10.30
CA THR A 223 -9.65 6.94 9.58
C THR A 223 -8.46 6.90 10.53
N SER A 224 -8.51 7.58 11.68
CA SER A 224 -7.51 7.43 12.75
C SER A 224 -7.47 6.03 13.33
N VAL A 225 -8.63 5.51 13.71
CA VAL A 225 -8.73 4.18 14.33
C VAL A 225 -8.25 3.12 13.34
N SER A 226 -8.66 3.23 12.08
CA SER A 226 -8.22 2.33 11.01
C SER A 226 -6.71 2.39 10.78
N GLY A 227 -6.12 3.58 10.73
CA GLY A 227 -4.67 3.76 10.59
C GLY A 227 -3.88 3.15 11.75
N LEU A 228 -4.31 3.38 13.00
CA LEU A 228 -3.63 2.87 14.19
C LEU A 228 -3.83 1.36 14.37
N VAL A 229 -5.06 0.85 14.26
CA VAL A 229 -5.37 -0.58 14.39
C VAL A 229 -4.70 -1.36 13.27
N GLY A 230 -4.79 -0.89 12.03
CA GLY A 230 -4.12 -1.49 10.88
C GLY A 230 -2.60 -1.57 11.09
N GLY A 231 -1.99 -0.46 11.54
CA GLY A 231 -0.56 -0.41 11.87
C GLY A 231 -0.15 -1.43 12.93
N VAL A 232 -0.91 -1.53 14.04
CA VAL A 232 -0.64 -2.49 15.13
C VAL A 232 -0.76 -3.93 14.63
N VAL A 233 -1.82 -4.26 13.88
CA VAL A 233 -2.02 -5.61 13.34
C VAL A 233 -0.88 -6.00 12.40
N ILE A 234 -0.45 -5.11 11.52
CA ILE A 234 0.67 -5.36 10.61
C ILE A 234 1.98 -5.57 11.36
N LEU A 235 2.29 -4.74 12.34
CA LEU A 235 3.49 -4.88 13.16
C LEU A 235 3.48 -6.18 13.97
N ALA A 236 2.34 -6.55 14.54
CA ALA A 236 2.18 -7.81 15.28
C ALA A 236 2.39 -9.02 14.37
N LEU A 237 1.81 -9.02 13.17
CA LEU A 237 2.01 -10.08 12.18
C LEU A 237 3.46 -10.17 11.70
N ALA A 238 4.10 -9.03 11.42
CA ALA A 238 5.50 -8.99 11.01
C ALA A 238 6.43 -9.53 12.11
N ALA A 239 6.18 -9.14 13.37
CA ALA A 239 6.92 -9.64 14.53
C ALA A 239 6.70 -11.15 14.74
N PHE A 240 5.47 -11.63 14.59
CA PHE A 240 5.13 -13.05 14.69
C PHE A 240 5.84 -13.87 13.62
N ILE A 241 5.78 -13.44 12.35
CA ILE A 241 6.48 -14.11 11.24
C ILE A 241 7.98 -14.14 11.50
N GLY A 242 8.57 -13.00 11.90
CA GLY A 242 9.99 -12.91 12.25
C GLY A 242 10.38 -13.86 13.39
N PHE A 243 9.56 -13.94 14.44
CA PHE A 243 9.76 -14.87 15.57
C PHE A 243 9.68 -16.34 15.14
N ALA A 244 8.67 -16.70 14.34
CA ALA A 244 8.50 -18.05 13.83
C ALA A 244 9.68 -18.50 12.96
N LEU A 245 10.18 -17.61 12.09
CA LEU A 245 11.37 -17.86 11.25
C LEU A 245 12.64 -18.00 12.11
N LYS A 246 12.82 -17.14 13.11
CA LYS A 246 13.96 -17.24 14.05
C LYS A 246 13.96 -18.56 14.81
N LYS A 247 12.81 -18.98 15.35
CA LYS A 247 12.66 -20.25 16.08
C LYS A 247 13.01 -21.45 15.19
N LYS A 248 12.60 -21.42 13.92
CA LYS A 248 12.92 -22.47 12.95
C LYS A 248 14.42 -22.56 12.64
N ASN A 249 15.11 -21.43 12.56
CA ASN A 249 16.56 -21.39 12.30
C ASN A 249 17.42 -21.69 13.54
N GLY A 250 16.93 -21.40 14.75
CA GLY A 250 17.62 -21.76 16.01
C GLY A 250 17.39 -23.22 16.47
N SER A 251 16.57 -23.99 15.75
CA SER A 251 16.33 -25.42 15.98
C SER A 251 17.10 -26.32 14.99
N ARG A 252 17.99 -25.74 14.18
CA ARG A 252 18.96 -26.43 13.33
C ARG A 252 20.36 -26.16 13.88
#